data_AF-A0A4Y2GTI3-F1
#
_entry.id   AF-A0A4Y2GTI3-F1
#
_cell.length_a   1.000
_cell.length_b   1.000
_cell.length_c   1.000
_cell.angle_alpha   90.00
_cell.angle_beta   90.00
_cell.angle_gamma   90.00
#
_symmetry.space_group_name_H-M   'P 1'
#
loop_
_entity.id
_entity.type
_entity.pdbx_description
1 polymer ?
#
loop_
_entity_poly.entity_id
_entity_poly.type
_entity_poly.pdbx_seq_one_letter_code
_entity_poly.pdbx_strand_id
1 'polypeptide(L)' 'MDLRDLINKYRPACIALQETYLKTDKNSIRHYKIFSKHHIDHGASGGVAILAASDIPSIRLTLNTELQAVAIRLHM' A
#
# COMPACT_ATOMS: atom_id res chain seq x y z
N MET A 1 3.05 19.26 -6.08
CA MET A 1 3.22 18.43 -4.89
C MET A 1 2.82 17.03 -5.26
N ASP A 2 3.76 16.09 -5.25
CA ASP A 2 3.51 14.67 -5.52
C ASP A 2 3.50 13.84 -4.23
N LEU A 3 3.30 12.52 -4.36
CA LEU A 3 3.32 11.60 -3.22
C LEU A 3 4.69 11.58 -2.50
N ARG A 4 5.80 11.79 -3.23
CA ARG A 4 7.15 11.81 -2.64
C ARG A 4 7.34 13.06 -1.80
N ASP A 5 6.84 14.20 -2.24
CA ASP A 5 6.84 15.43 -1.45
C ASP A 5 6.08 15.24 -0.13
N LEU A 6 4.93 14.57 -0.17
CA LEU A 6 4.13 14.26 1.03
C LEU A 6 4.90 13.34 1.99
N ILE A 7 5.51 12.28 1.46
CA ILE A 7 6.32 11.34 2.24
C ILE A 7 7.51 12.05 2.89
N ASN A 8 8.23 12.87 2.13
CA ASN A 8 9.41 13.58 2.61
C ASN A 8 9.05 14.61 3.68
N LYS A 9 7.92 15.29 3.51
CA LYS A 9 7.45 16.33 4.42
C LYS A 9 6.92 15.78 5.74
N TYR A 10 6.06 14.77 5.68
CA TYR A 10 5.30 14.31 6.85
C TYR A 10 5.84 13.02 7.47
N ARG A 11 6.63 12.23 6.73
CA ARG A 11 7.16 10.92 7.17
C ARG A 11 6.10 10.06 7.88
N PRO A 12 4.94 9.82 7.24
CA PRO A 12 3.86 9.10 7.89
C PRO A 12 4.25 7.65 8.21
N ALA A 13 3.81 7.14 9.37
CA ALA A 13 3.97 5.73 9.70
C ALA A 13 3.30 4.80 8.66
N CYS A 14 2.21 5.27 8.05
CA CYS A 14 1.43 4.52 7.09
C CYS A 14 0.66 5.44 6.12
N ILE A 15 0.53 5.02 4.86
CA ILE A 15 -0.28 5.68 3.83
C ILE A 15 -1.19 4.63 3.20
N ALA A 16 -2.49 4.89 3.15
CA ALA A 16 -3.47 4.07 2.45
C ALA A 16 -3.80 4.71 1.09
N LEU A 17 -3.77 3.91 0.03
CA LEU A 17 -4.05 4.32 -1.34
C LEU A 17 -5.16 3.44 -1.94
N GLN A 18 -6.10 4.07 -2.63
CA GLN A 18 -7.16 3.42 -3.43
C GLN A 18 -7.03 3.84 -4.88
N GLU A 19 -7.60 3.05 -5.80
CA GLU A 19 -7.54 3.28 -7.25
C GLU A 19 -6.08 3.39 -7.71
N THR A 20 -5.25 2.41 -7.32
CA THR A 20 -3.80 2.48 -7.56
C THR A 20 -3.42 2.18 -9.01
N TYR A 21 -4.28 1.46 -9.75
CA TYR A 21 -4.07 1.02 -11.13
C TYR A 21 -2.71 0.32 -11.38
N LEU A 22 -2.11 -0.23 -10.32
CA LEU A 22 -0.82 -0.90 -10.39
C LEU A 22 -1.00 -2.31 -10.93
N LYS A 23 -0.25 -2.64 -11.98
CA LYS A 23 -0.25 -3.99 -12.57
C LYS A 23 0.65 -4.98 -11.83
N THR A 24 1.49 -4.49 -10.92
CA THR A 24 2.52 -5.28 -10.23
C THR A 24 3.11 -4.50 -9.05
N ASP A 25 3.59 -5.23 -8.04
CA ASP A 25 4.27 -4.69 -6.85
C ASP A 25 5.67 -4.11 -7.12
N LYS A 26 6.08 -4.00 -8.39
CA LYS A 26 7.42 -3.52 -8.78
C LYS A 26 7.69 -2.04 -8.48
N ASN A 27 6.68 -1.27 -8.10
CA ASN A 27 6.87 0.13 -7.73
C ASN A 27 7.37 0.24 -6.30
N SER A 28 8.68 0.13 -6.07
CA SER A 28 9.25 0.33 -4.74
C SER A 28 9.27 1.82 -4.36
N ILE A 29 8.80 2.14 -3.15
CA ILE A 29 8.97 3.45 -2.53
C ILE A 29 10.02 3.31 -1.43
N ARG A 30 11.09 4.10 -1.52
CA ARG A 30 12.20 4.03 -0.57
C ARG A 30 11.69 4.22 0.86
N HIS A 31 12.16 3.40 1.79
CA HIS A 31 11.76 3.39 3.20
C HIS A 31 10.32 2.96 3.49
N TYR A 32 9.59 2.41 2.51
CA TYR A 32 8.25 1.84 2.74
C TYR A 32 8.15 0.42 2.23
N LYS A 33 7.48 -0.43 3.02
CA LYS A 33 6.97 -1.74 2.60
C LYS A 33 5.59 -1.55 2.00
N ILE A 34 5.32 -2.20 0.88
CA ILE A 34 4.05 -2.09 0.17
C ILE A 34 3.25 -3.38 0.38
N PHE A 35 1.99 -3.22 0.79
CA PHE A 35 1.01 -4.28 0.92
C PHE A 35 -0.16 -3.95 -0.01
N SER A 36 -0.35 -4.74 -1.05
CA SER A 36 -1.30 -4.44 -2.14
C SER A 36 -2.27 -5.60 -2.39
N LYS A 37 -3.43 -5.29 -2.97
CA LYS A 37 -4.35 -6.25 -3.60
C LYS A 37 -4.79 -5.63 -4.92
N HIS A 38 -4.48 -6.33 -6.03
CA HIS A 38 -4.79 -5.89 -7.39
C HIS A 38 -5.96 -6.68 -7.96
N HIS A 39 -6.69 -6.11 -8.92
CA HIS A 39 -7.64 -6.88 -9.74
C HIS A 39 -6.87 -7.65 -10.82
N ILE A 40 -7.12 -8.94 -10.96
CA ILE A 40 -6.42 -9.82 -11.91
C ILE A 40 -7.15 -9.90 -13.27
N ASP A 41 -8.39 -9.40 -13.37
CA ASP A 41 -9.14 -9.50 -14.63
C ASP A 41 -8.80 -8.37 -15.62
N HIS A 42 -9.09 -8.58 -16.92
CA HIS A 42 -8.45 -8.03 -18.14
C HIS A 42 -8.42 -6.49 -18.36
N GLY A 43 -8.37 -5.68 -17.31
CA GLY A 43 -8.07 -4.26 -17.30
C GLY A 43 -7.61 -3.83 -15.91
N ALA A 44 -6.77 -2.80 -15.80
CA ALA A 44 -6.44 -2.20 -14.51
C ALA A 44 -7.73 -1.54 -13.96
N SER A 45 -8.60 -2.30 -13.30
CA SER A 45 -9.83 -1.81 -12.68
C SER A 45 -9.62 -1.77 -11.17
N GLY A 46 -9.12 -0.62 -10.70
CA GLY A 46 -8.92 -0.33 -9.28
C GLY A 46 -7.57 -0.76 -8.71
N GLY A 47 -7.62 -1.35 -7.52
CA GLY A 47 -6.46 -1.74 -6.72
C GLY A 47 -6.30 -0.88 -5.46
N VAL A 48 -5.85 -1.52 -4.39
CA VAL A 48 -5.56 -0.88 -3.12
C VAL A 48 -4.14 -1.19 -2.67
N ALA A 49 -3.52 -0.24 -1.98
CA ALA A 49 -2.20 -0.42 -1.39
C ALA A 49 -2.09 0.28 -0.03
N ILE A 50 -1.35 -0.34 0.87
CA ILE A 50 -0.87 0.28 2.10
C ILE A 50 0.65 0.34 2.03
N LEU A 51 1.20 1.53 2.23
CA LEU A 51 2.62 1.77 2.44
C LEU A 51 2.87 1.89 3.94
N ALA A 52 3.67 0.99 4.51
CA ALA A 52 4.11 1.08 5.91
C ALA A 52 5.58 1.48 5.97
N ALA A 53 5.94 2.41 6.85
CA ALA A 53 7.33 2.80 7.04
C ALA A 53 8.18 1.56 7.43
N SER A 54 9.31 1.36 6.76
CA SER A 54 10.10 0.13 6.85
C SER A 54 10.79 -0.05 8.20
N ASP A 55 11.00 1.05 8.93
CA ASP A 55 11.54 1.12 10.29
C ASP A 55 10.50 0.76 11.37
N ILE A 56 9.22 0.70 11.02
CA ILE A 56 8.15 0.23 11.90
C ILE A 56 7.84 -1.25 11.60
N PRO A 57 7.92 -2.15 12.59
CA PRO A 57 7.54 -3.54 12.41
C PRO A 57 6.07 -3.66 12.00
N SER A 58 5.82 -4.25 10.83
CA SER A 58 4.49 -4.39 10.25
C SER A 58 4.23 -5.82 9.82
N ILE A 59 2.99 -6.27 9.99
CA ILE A 59 2.52 -7.60 9.57
C ILE A 59 1.23 -7.46 8.75
N ARG A 60 1.12 -8.24 7.68
CA ARG A 60 -0.10 -8.35 6.87
C ARG A 60 -1.13 -9.19 7.60
N LEU A 61 -2.38 -8.74 7.61
CA LEU A 61 -3.52 -9.52 8.11
C LEU A 61 -4.29 -10.10 6.92
N THR A 62 -4.63 -11.38 7.02
CA THR A 62 -5.49 -12.04 6.03
C THR A 62 -6.92 -11.58 6.21
N LEU A 63 -7.52 -11.05 5.16
CA LEU A 63 -8.93 -10.68 5.14
C LEU A 63 -9.71 -11.73 4.34
N ASN A 64 -10.78 -12.27 4.93
CA ASN A 64 -11.73 -13.11 4.23
C ASN A 64 -12.77 -12.22 3.54
N THR A 65 -12.42 -11.66 2.39
CA THR A 65 -13.29 -10.73 1.65
C THR A 65 -13.00 -10.74 0.15
N GLU A 66 -14.06 -10.67 -0.63
CA GLU A 66 -14.02 -10.46 -2.08
C GLU A 66 -13.70 -9.00 -2.44
N LEU A 67 -13.79 -8.07 -1.48
CA LEU A 67 -13.44 -6.67 -1.71
C LEU A 67 -11.93 -6.51 -1.96
N GLN A 68 -11.59 -5.44 -2.69
CA GLN A 68 -10.22 -4.97 -2.80
C GLN A 68 -9.83 -4.27 -1.49
N ALA A 69 -9.37 -5.06 -0.53
CA ALA A 69 -8.95 -4.59 0.78
C ALA A 69 -7.62 -5.22 1.19
N VAL A 70 -6.82 -4.42 1.90
CA VAL A 70 -5.58 -4.84 2.55
C VAL A 70 -5.66 -4.39 4.00
N ALA A 71 -5.28 -5.26 4.93
CA ALA A 71 -5.12 -4.92 6.32
C ALA A 71 -3.69 -5.21 6.77
N ILE A 72 -3.15 -4.30 7.57
CA ILE A 72 -1.86 -4.46 8.24
C ILE A 72 -2.00 -4.09 9.70
N ARG A 73 -1.13 -4.65 10.53
CA ARG A 73 -0.90 -4.19 11.90
C ARG A 73 0.49 -3.59 11.99
N LEU A 74 0.56 -2.36 12.48
CA LEU A 74 1.80 -1.69 12.88
C LEU A 74 2.07 -1.99 14.35
N HIS A 75 3.32 -2.26 14.70
CA HIS A 75 3.76 -2.36 16.09
C HIS A 75 4.54 -1.08 16.39
N MET A 76 3.89 -0.15 17.07
CA MET A 76 4.44 1.15 17.48
C MET A 76 4.83 1.12 18.96
#